data_AF-A0A1W9MV19-F1
#
_entry.id   AF-A0A1W9MV19-F1
#
_cell.length_a   1.000
_cell.length_b   1.000
_cell.length_c   1.000
_cell.angle_alpha   90.00
_cell.angle_beta   90.00
_cell.angle_gamma   90.00
#
_symmetry.space_group_name_H-M   'P 1'
#
loop_
_entity.id
_entity.type
_entity.pdbx_description
1 polymer ?
#
loop_
_entity_poly.entity_id
_entity_poly.type
_entity_poly.pdbx_seq_one_letter_code
_entity_poly.pdbx_strand_id
1 'polypeptide(L)'
;MADFNVFFPHLLKHEGGFVDHPSDPGGATNKGVTMTTFRLFAQSLLGVEPTLNNLKNLTDEQAGKIYKKMYWDKIRGDEITLQELANIVFDFYVNAGGNGAKLLQRVLKDMGQNVSIDGVIGPATMKILDSLDQREVYQRYKNGRIAYYQALVRKNPKLKVFLKGWLNRVNTFPDMLGVEFGLIEIGEDAVSSLKDVSKKVIEMLSRAVDDLSSLEVMTYTSDNLEAAAYHPDTKTFSGGAGLRAYTRIESDGDMVNLIPERTQSIGEGGETLTGAAIDEQLWRIHRVMVAQAQTNRAAFLKALSEAAGTLFGILEK
;
A
#
# COMPACT_ATOMS: atom_id res chain seq x y z
N MET A 1 13.65 25.11 9.04
CA MET A 1 14.85 24.27 9.03
C MET A 1 14.50 22.97 9.73
N ALA A 2 14.84 21.84 9.12
CA ALA A 2 14.52 20.53 9.65
C ALA A 2 15.40 20.19 10.86
N ASP A 3 14.84 19.44 11.80
CA ASP A 3 15.53 18.98 13.01
C ASP A 3 15.76 17.47 12.92
N PHE A 4 17.03 17.08 13.01
CA PHE A 4 17.47 15.69 13.05
C PHE A 4 16.77 14.88 14.15
N ASN A 5 16.58 15.48 15.33
CA ASN A 5 16.09 14.78 16.52
C ASN A 5 14.62 14.36 16.39
N VAL A 6 13.85 15.00 15.51
CA VAL A 6 12.45 14.66 15.25
C VAL A 6 12.32 13.29 14.59
N PHE A 7 13.22 12.97 13.65
CA PHE A 7 13.12 11.75 12.85
C PHE A 7 14.06 10.63 13.28
N PHE A 8 15.20 10.94 13.89
CA PHE A 8 16.17 9.93 14.29
C PHE A 8 15.60 8.78 15.15
N PRO A 9 14.70 9.01 16.14
CA PRO A 9 14.07 7.92 16.88
C PRO A 9 13.21 6.99 16.01
N HIS A 10 12.62 7.52 14.92
CA HIS A 10 11.87 6.72 13.96
C HIS A 10 12.81 5.86 13.10
N LEU A 11 13.94 6.44 12.65
CA LEU A 11 14.98 5.71 11.94
C LEU A 11 15.50 4.51 12.76
N LEU A 12 15.81 4.72 14.05
CA LEU A 12 16.33 3.65 14.92
C LEU A 12 15.39 2.44 15.05
N LYS A 13 14.07 2.64 14.95
CA LYS A 13 13.11 1.51 14.94
C LYS A 13 13.31 0.58 13.74
N HIS A 14 13.86 1.08 12.64
CA HIS A 14 14.21 0.29 11.46
C HIS A 14 15.59 -0.37 11.56
N GLU A 15 16.52 0.18 12.35
CA GLU A 15 17.94 -0.22 12.40
C GLU A 15 18.25 -1.34 13.44
N GLY A 16 17.22 -1.89 14.10
CA GLY A 16 17.33 -3.10 14.91
C GLY A 16 18.23 -2.99 16.17
N GLY A 17 18.54 -4.13 16.78
CA GLY A 17 19.37 -4.26 17.98
C GLY A 17 20.80 -4.72 17.70
N PHE A 18 21.54 -5.12 18.74
CA PHE A 18 22.88 -5.67 18.59
C PHE A 18 22.87 -6.99 17.80
N VAL A 19 23.71 -7.09 16.78
CA VAL A 19 23.94 -8.30 15.99
C VAL A 19 25.45 -8.52 15.88
N ASP A 20 25.89 -9.73 16.22
CA ASP A 20 27.28 -10.16 16.12
C ASP A 20 27.29 -11.57 15.55
N HIS A 21 27.14 -11.66 14.23
CA HIS A 21 27.06 -12.94 13.53
C HIS A 21 28.45 -13.29 12.93
N PRO A 22 29.00 -14.50 13.17
CA PRO A 22 30.34 -14.87 12.70
C PRO A 22 30.53 -14.81 11.18
N SER A 23 29.43 -14.88 10.42
CA SER A 23 29.42 -14.79 8.95
C SER A 23 29.12 -13.39 8.41
N ASP A 24 28.97 -12.39 9.28
CA ASP A 24 28.71 -11.01 8.85
C ASP A 24 30.03 -10.31 8.47
N PRO A 25 30.22 -9.92 7.19
CA PRO A 25 31.43 -9.19 6.78
C PRO A 25 31.58 -7.83 7.47
N GLY A 26 30.51 -7.27 8.07
CA GLY A 26 30.52 -6.03 8.84
C GLY A 26 30.98 -6.17 10.30
N GLY A 27 31.05 -7.41 10.82
CA GLY A 27 31.32 -7.71 12.23
C GLY A 27 30.24 -7.20 13.18
N ALA A 28 30.55 -7.16 14.48
CA ALA A 28 29.65 -6.67 15.51
C ALA A 28 29.03 -5.30 15.16
N THR A 29 27.70 -5.22 15.24
CA THR A 29 26.91 -4.05 14.88
C THR A 29 25.89 -3.77 15.97
N ASN A 30 25.71 -2.51 16.37
CA ASN A 30 24.67 -2.09 17.30
C ASN A 30 23.96 -0.85 16.76
N LYS A 31 22.61 -0.85 16.75
CA LYS A 31 21.80 0.29 16.26
C LYS A 31 22.19 0.72 14.83
N GLY A 32 22.53 -0.25 13.97
CA GLY A 32 23.07 -0.03 12.63
C GLY A 32 24.50 0.53 12.54
N VAL A 33 25.18 0.79 13.67
CA VAL A 33 26.59 1.21 13.71
C VAL A 33 27.49 -0.03 13.76
N THR A 34 28.25 -0.25 12.69
CA THR A 34 29.24 -1.35 12.63
C THR A 34 30.48 -1.03 13.48
N MET A 35 31.21 -2.05 13.93
CA MET A 35 32.47 -1.86 14.65
C MET A 35 33.49 -1.03 13.87
N THR A 36 33.54 -1.17 12.55
CA THR A 36 34.37 -0.33 11.68
C THR A 36 33.97 1.13 11.76
N THR A 37 32.68 1.43 11.67
CA THR A 37 32.16 2.80 11.79
C THR A 37 32.42 3.35 13.20
N PHE A 38 32.17 2.54 14.23
CA PHE A 38 32.39 2.92 15.62
C PHE A 38 33.87 3.29 15.86
N ARG A 39 34.82 2.51 15.35
CA ARG A 39 36.27 2.82 15.45
C ARG A 39 36.64 4.18 14.86
N LEU A 40 35.96 4.64 13.81
CA LEU A 40 36.24 5.93 13.19
C LEU A 40 35.78 7.13 14.05
N PHE A 41 34.71 6.95 14.84
CA PHE A 41 34.05 8.06 15.54
C PHE A 41 34.07 7.99 17.07
N ALA A 42 34.34 6.82 17.68
CA ALA A 42 34.25 6.62 19.13
C ALA A 42 35.11 7.63 19.89
N GLN A 43 36.38 7.80 19.50
CA GLN A 43 37.27 8.75 20.17
C GLN A 43 36.93 10.20 19.80
N SER A 44 36.81 10.49 18.50
CA SER A 44 36.74 11.87 17.98
C SER A 44 35.39 12.54 18.23
N LEU A 45 34.31 11.77 18.26
CA LEU A 45 32.94 12.29 18.35
C LEU A 45 32.28 11.98 19.70
N LEU A 46 32.65 10.87 20.34
CA LEU A 46 32.02 10.41 21.58
C LEU A 46 32.94 10.46 22.80
N GLY A 47 34.26 10.60 22.61
CA GLY A 47 35.25 10.58 23.69
C GLY A 47 35.37 9.22 24.39
N VAL A 48 35.06 8.12 23.71
CA VAL A 48 35.14 6.76 24.28
C VAL A 48 36.07 5.87 23.46
N GLU A 49 36.71 4.91 24.14
CA GLU A 49 37.57 3.94 23.49
C GLU A 49 36.78 3.03 22.52
N PRO A 50 37.32 2.72 21.33
CA PRO A 50 36.64 1.95 20.29
C PRO A 50 36.65 0.43 20.57
N THR A 51 36.12 0.03 21.72
CA THR A 51 36.05 -1.37 22.17
C THR A 51 34.70 -2.01 21.84
N LEU A 52 34.67 -3.34 21.75
CA LEU A 52 33.42 -4.09 21.53
C LEU A 52 32.42 -3.88 22.66
N ASN A 53 32.91 -3.76 23.91
CA ASN A 53 32.04 -3.50 25.06
C ASN A 53 31.36 -2.13 24.96
N ASN A 54 32.09 -1.10 24.51
CA ASN A 54 31.51 0.22 24.31
C ASN A 54 30.53 0.25 23.13
N LEU A 55 30.80 -0.51 22.06
CA LEU A 55 29.83 -0.68 20.97
C LEU A 55 28.54 -1.37 21.45
N LYS A 56 28.65 -2.43 22.26
CA LYS A 56 27.48 -3.12 22.86
C LYS A 56 26.65 -2.19 23.73
N ASN A 57 27.30 -1.28 24.45
CA ASN A 57 26.65 -0.30 25.33
C ASN A 57 26.37 1.05 24.65
N LEU A 58 26.41 1.11 23.31
CA LEU A 58 26.16 2.34 22.55
C LEU A 58 24.74 2.87 22.84
N THR A 59 24.67 4.09 23.39
CA THR A 59 23.40 4.76 23.67
C THR A 59 22.77 5.35 22.41
N ASP A 60 21.46 5.62 22.44
CA ASP A 60 20.77 6.28 21.32
C ASP A 60 21.36 7.67 21.04
N GLU A 61 21.74 8.43 22.07
CA GLU A 61 22.36 9.74 21.90
C GLU A 61 23.72 9.64 21.17
N GLN A 62 24.57 8.69 21.56
CA GLN A 62 25.86 8.45 20.91
C GLN A 62 25.69 7.97 19.48
N ALA A 63 24.75 7.05 19.23
CA ALA A 63 24.39 6.65 17.88
C ALA A 63 23.92 7.86 17.06
N GLY A 64 23.06 8.71 17.64
CA GLY A 64 22.57 9.93 17.01
C GLY A 64 23.69 10.86 16.56
N LYS A 65 24.72 11.07 17.38
CA LYS A 65 25.91 11.86 16.99
C LYS A 65 26.58 11.28 15.76
N ILE A 66 26.80 9.95 15.73
CA ILE A 66 27.40 9.26 14.58
C ILE A 66 26.52 9.40 13.34
N TYR A 67 25.22 9.14 13.44
CA TYR A 67 24.29 9.26 12.30
C TYR A 67 24.18 10.68 11.77
N LYS A 68 24.15 11.67 12.65
CA LYS A 68 24.13 13.07 12.25
C LYS A 68 25.37 13.38 11.41
N LYS A 69 26.55 13.03 11.91
CA LYS A 69 27.83 13.27 11.23
C LYS A 69 27.96 12.53 9.89
N MET A 70 27.52 11.28 9.84
CA MET A 70 27.71 10.39 8.70
C MET A 70 26.72 10.62 7.57
N TYR A 71 25.48 11.00 7.91
CA TYR A 71 24.39 10.98 6.95
C TYR A 71 23.62 12.31 6.94
N TRP A 72 23.16 12.82 8.09
CA TRP A 72 22.36 14.06 8.14
C TRP A 72 23.14 15.28 7.64
N ASP A 73 24.36 15.47 8.13
CA ASP A 73 25.22 16.58 7.73
C ASP A 73 25.65 16.46 6.26
N LYS A 74 25.79 15.22 5.75
CA LYS A 74 26.14 14.96 4.34
C LYS A 74 25.04 15.33 3.36
N ILE A 75 23.78 15.28 3.81
CA ILE A 75 22.65 15.77 3.03
C ILE A 75 22.30 17.24 3.34
N ARG A 76 23.08 17.90 4.21
CA ARG A 76 22.81 19.25 4.72
C ARG A 76 21.40 19.37 5.30
N GLY A 77 20.97 18.35 6.06
CA GLY A 77 19.58 18.22 6.52
C GLY A 77 19.08 19.42 7.33
N ASP A 78 19.95 20.04 8.13
CA ASP A 78 19.64 21.25 8.92
C ASP A 78 19.26 22.46 8.03
N GLU A 79 19.59 22.44 6.73
CA GLU A 79 19.30 23.52 5.78
C GLU A 79 18.03 23.26 4.95
N ILE A 80 17.47 22.06 5.01
CA ILE A 80 16.21 21.76 4.31
C ILE A 80 15.07 22.36 5.12
N THR A 81 14.19 23.13 4.47
CA THR A 81 13.11 23.84 5.17
C THR A 81 11.97 22.89 5.55
N LEU A 82 11.63 21.96 4.66
CA LEU A 82 10.57 20.97 4.87
C LEU A 82 11.10 19.73 5.60
N GLN A 83 10.62 19.53 6.83
CA GLN A 83 11.02 18.39 7.68
C GLN A 83 10.86 17.04 6.96
N GLU A 84 9.72 16.79 6.32
CA GLU A 84 9.46 15.50 5.66
C GLU A 84 10.41 15.22 4.49
N LEU A 85 10.83 16.26 3.77
CA LEU A 85 11.85 16.12 2.73
C LEU A 85 13.20 15.74 3.33
N ALA A 86 13.62 16.42 4.40
CA ALA A 86 14.86 16.08 5.09
C ALA A 86 14.83 14.63 5.61
N ASN A 87 13.71 14.22 6.20
CA ASN A 87 13.49 12.88 6.74
C ASN A 87 13.64 11.80 5.66
N ILE A 88 12.91 11.92 4.55
CA ILE A 88 12.92 10.88 3.51
C ILE A 88 14.25 10.84 2.75
N VAL A 89 14.92 11.98 2.56
CA VAL A 89 16.25 12.05 1.97
C VAL A 89 17.28 11.39 2.89
N PHE A 90 17.24 11.71 4.18
CA PHE A 90 18.11 11.11 5.20
C PHE A 90 17.94 9.59 5.29
N ASP A 91 16.70 9.12 5.44
CA ASP A 91 16.39 7.69 5.53
C ASP A 91 16.88 6.92 4.30
N PHE A 92 16.70 7.49 3.10
CA PHE A 92 17.17 6.84 1.89
C PHE A 92 18.68 6.92 1.73
N TYR A 93 19.32 7.99 2.19
CA TYR A 93 20.78 8.13 2.17
C TYR A 93 21.45 7.14 3.14
N VAL A 94 20.84 6.84 4.29
CA VAL A 94 21.29 5.75 5.18
C VAL A 94 21.23 4.40 4.46
N ASN A 95 20.15 4.12 3.74
CA ASN A 95 19.93 2.82 3.07
C ASN A 95 20.73 2.65 1.77
N ALA A 96 20.84 3.70 0.95
CA ALA A 96 21.38 3.63 -0.41
C ALA A 96 22.57 4.56 -0.66
N GLY A 97 23.10 5.21 0.37
CA GLY A 97 24.24 6.12 0.29
C GLY A 97 24.02 7.24 -0.73
N GLY A 98 25.06 7.50 -1.53
CA GLY A 98 25.04 8.51 -2.59
C GLY A 98 23.90 8.36 -3.60
N ASN A 99 23.24 7.20 -3.73
CA ASN A 99 22.07 7.07 -4.59
C ASN A 99 20.87 7.88 -4.08
N GLY A 100 20.73 8.08 -2.76
CA GLY A 100 19.71 8.98 -2.21
C GLY A 100 19.96 10.43 -2.62
N ALA A 101 21.20 10.91 -2.49
CA ALA A 101 21.58 12.25 -2.95
C ALA A 101 21.40 12.41 -4.47
N LYS A 102 21.82 11.42 -5.26
CA LYS A 102 21.63 11.42 -6.72
C LYS A 102 20.16 11.40 -7.12
N LEU A 103 19.29 10.77 -6.33
CA LEU A 103 17.85 10.81 -6.59
C LEU A 103 17.31 12.22 -6.41
N LEU A 104 17.70 12.93 -5.35
CA LEU A 104 17.29 14.33 -5.14
C LEU A 104 17.76 15.20 -6.32
N GLN A 105 19.02 15.09 -6.71
CA GLN A 105 19.57 15.83 -7.85
C GLN A 105 18.86 15.49 -9.17
N ARG A 106 18.47 14.22 -9.40
CA ARG A 106 17.64 13.83 -10.55
C ARG A 106 16.27 14.49 -10.52
N VAL A 107 15.57 14.47 -9.38
CA VAL A 107 14.28 15.16 -9.22
C VAL A 107 14.41 16.64 -9.55
N LEU A 108 15.42 17.32 -9.00
CA LEU A 108 15.67 18.73 -9.29
C LEU A 108 15.94 18.97 -10.78
N LYS A 109 16.72 18.10 -11.41
CA LYS A 109 16.99 18.16 -12.86
C LYS A 109 15.73 17.96 -13.70
N ASP A 110 14.90 17.00 -13.33
CA ASP A 110 13.63 16.71 -14.02
C ASP A 110 12.65 17.90 -13.89
N MET A 111 12.72 18.66 -12.79
CA MET A 111 12.02 19.94 -12.60
C MET A 111 12.68 21.12 -13.36
N GLY A 112 13.47 20.83 -14.39
CA GLY A 112 14.09 21.82 -15.29
C GLY A 112 15.29 22.56 -14.70
N GLN A 113 15.79 22.17 -13.53
CA GLN A 113 16.90 22.88 -12.88
C GLN A 113 18.26 22.42 -13.41
N ASN A 114 19.19 23.37 -13.52
CA ASN A 114 20.57 23.07 -13.91
C ASN A 114 21.38 22.58 -12.69
N VAL A 115 21.41 21.26 -12.48
CA VAL A 115 22.12 20.62 -11.37
C VAL A 115 22.93 19.41 -11.85
N SER A 116 24.12 19.23 -11.26
CA SER A 116 24.96 18.04 -11.46
C SER A 116 24.42 16.86 -10.64
N ILE A 117 24.48 15.65 -11.21
CA ILE A 117 24.10 14.41 -10.52
C ILE A 117 25.38 13.68 -10.05
N ASP A 118 26.08 14.27 -9.09
CA ASP A 118 27.34 13.76 -8.52
C ASP A 118 27.13 12.96 -7.21
N GLY A 119 25.97 13.08 -6.58
CA GLY A 119 25.65 12.46 -5.30
C GLY A 119 26.16 13.24 -4.08
N VAL A 120 26.55 14.50 -4.26
CA VAL A 120 26.98 15.40 -3.19
C VAL A 120 25.98 16.55 -3.08
N ILE A 121 25.24 16.61 -1.96
CA ILE A 121 24.31 17.74 -1.71
C ILE A 121 25.14 18.91 -1.17
N GLY A 122 25.58 19.78 -2.08
CA GLY A 122 26.38 20.96 -1.78
C GLY A 122 25.59 22.28 -1.79
N PRO A 123 26.26 23.43 -1.63
CA PRO A 123 25.66 24.76 -1.73
C PRO A 123 24.86 25.02 -3.00
N ALA A 124 25.33 24.53 -4.15
CA ALA A 124 24.61 24.67 -5.41
C ALA A 124 23.28 23.90 -5.40
N THR A 125 23.27 22.65 -4.91
CA THR A 125 22.04 21.84 -4.78
C THR A 125 21.05 22.48 -3.82
N MET A 126 21.52 22.97 -2.66
CA MET A 126 20.66 23.62 -1.68
C MET A 126 20.06 24.92 -2.20
N LYS A 127 20.84 25.76 -2.88
CA LYS A 127 20.34 27.00 -3.48
C LYS A 127 19.19 26.74 -4.46
N ILE A 128 19.28 25.68 -5.26
CA ILE A 128 18.20 25.26 -6.16
C ILE A 128 17.00 24.78 -5.35
N LEU A 129 17.23 23.91 -4.36
CA LEU A 129 16.17 23.36 -3.52
C LEU A 129 15.38 24.46 -2.79
N ASP A 130 16.05 25.51 -2.31
CA ASP A 130 15.42 26.64 -1.62
C ASP A 130 14.58 27.52 -2.55
N SER A 131 14.78 27.42 -3.86
CA SER A 131 14.00 28.17 -4.86
C SER A 131 12.73 27.43 -5.33
N LEU A 132 12.53 26.19 -4.90
CA LEU A 132 11.41 25.34 -5.32
C LEU A 132 10.42 25.10 -4.18
N ASP A 133 9.20 24.68 -4.55
CA ASP A 133 8.29 24.09 -3.57
C ASP A 133 8.83 22.72 -3.10
N GLN A 134 9.34 22.68 -1.89
CA GLN A 134 9.89 21.46 -1.30
C GLN A 134 8.83 20.37 -1.11
N ARG A 135 7.52 20.69 -1.08
CA ARG A 135 6.44 19.69 -1.03
C ARG A 135 6.34 18.91 -2.35
N GLU A 136 6.50 19.61 -3.47
CA GLU A 136 6.56 18.98 -4.78
C GLU A 136 7.83 18.12 -4.92
N VAL A 137 8.99 18.67 -4.50
CA VAL A 137 10.25 17.91 -4.48
C VAL A 137 10.11 16.65 -3.64
N TYR A 138 9.48 16.74 -2.46
CA TYR A 138 9.20 15.60 -1.58
C TYR A 138 8.37 14.51 -2.29
N GLN A 139 7.24 14.87 -2.91
CA GLN A 139 6.37 13.89 -3.55
C GLN A 139 7.09 13.21 -4.73
N ARG A 140 7.81 13.99 -5.54
CA ARG A 140 8.63 13.46 -6.64
C ARG A 140 9.76 12.55 -6.14
N TYR A 141 10.42 12.92 -5.03
CA TYR A 141 11.46 12.10 -4.41
C TYR A 141 10.91 10.78 -3.86
N LYS A 142 9.75 10.82 -3.18
CA LYS A 142 9.07 9.62 -2.67
C LYS A 142 8.74 8.65 -3.80
N ASN A 143 8.13 9.14 -4.88
CA ASN A 143 7.82 8.35 -6.07
C ASN A 143 9.11 7.82 -6.75
N GLY A 144 10.13 8.66 -6.87
CA GLY A 144 11.43 8.27 -7.42
C GLY A 144 12.13 7.18 -6.60
N ARG A 145 11.94 7.15 -5.28
CA ARG A 145 12.46 6.10 -4.40
C ARG A 145 11.73 4.77 -4.61
N ILE A 146 10.42 4.79 -4.80
CA ILE A 146 9.63 3.60 -5.17
C ILE A 146 10.14 3.04 -6.51
N ALA A 147 10.29 3.91 -7.52
CA ALA A 147 10.78 3.54 -8.84
C ALA A 147 12.20 2.97 -8.79
N TYR A 148 13.07 3.51 -7.92
CA TYR A 148 14.42 2.99 -7.70
C TYR A 148 14.40 1.53 -7.24
N TYR A 149 13.61 1.18 -6.22
CA TYR A 149 13.55 -0.20 -5.74
C TYR A 149 12.97 -1.16 -6.77
N GLN A 150 11.93 -0.73 -7.51
CA GLN A 150 11.39 -1.52 -8.61
C GLN A 150 12.43 -1.77 -9.70
N ALA A 151 13.19 -0.74 -10.09
CA ALA A 151 14.27 -0.86 -11.07
C ALA A 151 15.40 -1.78 -10.57
N LEU A 152 15.74 -1.72 -9.27
CA LEU A 152 16.74 -2.59 -8.66
C LEU A 152 16.33 -4.07 -8.75
N VAL A 153 15.05 -4.38 -8.52
CA VAL A 153 14.51 -5.74 -8.67
C VAL A 153 14.43 -6.16 -10.13
N ARG A 154 14.06 -5.27 -11.06
CA ARG A 154 14.12 -5.57 -12.49
C ARG A 154 15.54 -5.96 -12.93
N LYS A 155 16.55 -5.23 -12.44
CA LYS A 155 17.96 -5.52 -12.71
C LYS A 155 18.46 -6.79 -12.02
N ASN A 156 17.97 -7.08 -10.82
CA ASN A 156 18.34 -8.29 -10.06
C ASN A 156 17.10 -8.92 -9.40
N PRO A 157 16.42 -9.85 -10.09
CA PRO A 157 15.16 -10.44 -9.62
C PRO A 157 15.26 -11.17 -8.28
N LYS A 158 16.46 -11.60 -7.86
CA LYS A 158 16.68 -12.23 -6.53
C LYS A 158 16.31 -11.30 -5.38
N LEU A 159 16.35 -9.99 -5.59
CA LEU A 159 16.02 -8.98 -4.59
C LEU A 159 14.51 -8.81 -4.37
N LYS A 160 13.66 -9.46 -5.17
CA LYS A 160 12.18 -9.35 -5.06
C LYS A 160 11.66 -9.67 -3.65
N VAL A 161 12.36 -10.55 -2.92
CA VAL A 161 12.02 -10.92 -1.53
C VAL A 161 12.06 -9.71 -0.57
N PHE A 162 12.89 -8.71 -0.85
CA PHE A 162 13.04 -7.50 -0.02
C PHE A 162 12.10 -6.36 -0.44
N LEU A 163 11.56 -6.40 -1.66
CA LEU A 163 10.80 -5.30 -2.25
C LEU A 163 9.61 -4.88 -1.39
N LYS A 164 8.86 -5.84 -0.85
CA LYS A 164 7.72 -5.55 0.03
C LYS A 164 8.15 -4.75 1.26
N GLY A 165 9.26 -5.14 1.89
CA GLY A 165 9.81 -4.42 3.05
C GLY A 165 10.27 -3.01 2.70
N TRP A 166 10.95 -2.84 1.57
CA TRP A 166 11.37 -1.52 1.08
C TRP A 166 10.19 -0.61 0.79
N LEU A 167 9.16 -1.09 0.09
CA LEU A 167 7.97 -0.30 -0.20
C LEU A 167 7.19 0.05 1.08
N ASN A 168 7.07 -0.89 2.01
CA ASN A 168 6.47 -0.62 3.32
C ASN A 168 7.22 0.50 4.07
N ARG A 169 8.56 0.52 4.04
CA ARG A 169 9.38 1.59 4.63
C ARG A 169 9.18 2.94 3.93
N VAL A 170 8.94 2.98 2.62
CA VAL A 170 8.61 4.25 1.94
C VAL A 170 7.20 4.72 2.27
N ASN A 171 6.25 3.80 2.45
CA ASN A 171 4.86 4.10 2.75
C ASN A 171 4.62 4.57 4.19
N THR A 172 5.62 4.51 5.08
CA THR A 172 5.52 5.16 6.41
C THR A 172 5.62 6.68 6.33
N PHE A 173 6.17 7.22 5.23
CA PHE A 173 6.21 8.66 4.98
C PHE A 173 4.85 9.11 4.41
N PRO A 174 4.26 10.22 4.88
CA PRO A 174 2.93 10.65 4.45
C PRO A 174 2.90 11.06 2.98
N ASP A 175 1.75 10.98 2.30
CA ASP A 175 1.58 11.68 1.01
C ASP A 175 1.20 13.14 1.29
N MET A 176 1.71 14.06 0.48
CA MET A 176 1.32 15.47 0.57
C MET A 176 0.17 15.72 -0.40
N LEU A 177 -1.06 15.72 0.11
CA LEU A 177 -2.26 16.02 -0.66
C LEU A 177 -2.25 17.50 -1.09
N GLY A 178 -2.58 17.77 -2.36
CA GLY A 178 -2.73 19.13 -2.90
C GLY A 178 -1.55 19.69 -3.70
N VAL A 179 -0.59 18.86 -4.13
CA VAL A 179 0.45 19.29 -5.09
C VAL A 179 -0.07 19.09 -6.51
N GLU A 180 -0.26 20.19 -7.26
CA GLU A 180 -0.51 20.16 -8.71
C GLU A 180 0.74 19.62 -9.42
N PHE A 181 0.60 18.47 -10.08
CA PHE A 181 1.66 17.96 -10.95
C PHE A 181 1.68 18.82 -12.21
N GLY A 182 2.57 19.81 -12.26
CA GLY A 182 2.93 20.45 -13.52
C GLY A 182 3.36 19.37 -14.51
N LEU A 183 2.66 19.30 -15.65
CA LEU A 183 2.89 18.36 -16.75
C LEU A 183 4.34 18.48 -17.24
N ILE A 184 5.23 17.69 -16.63
CA ILE A 184 6.52 17.33 -17.21
C ILE A 184 6.22 16.37 -18.36
N GLU A 185 6.94 16.47 -19.47
CA GLU A 185 6.96 15.44 -20.52
C GLU A 185 7.08 14.06 -19.89
N ILE A 186 5.94 13.40 -19.77
CA ILE A 186 5.81 12.13 -19.11
C ILE A 186 6.51 11.14 -20.04
N GLY A 187 7.67 10.62 -19.64
CA GLY A 187 8.34 9.58 -20.41
C GLY A 187 7.36 8.45 -20.73
N GLU A 188 7.50 7.81 -21.90
CA GLU A 188 6.57 6.79 -22.40
C GLU A 188 6.23 5.71 -21.35
N ASP A 189 7.16 5.39 -20.46
CA ASP A 189 6.99 4.44 -19.35
C ASP A 189 6.00 4.90 -18.27
N ALA A 190 5.94 6.20 -17.96
CA ALA A 190 4.99 6.75 -17.00
C ALA A 190 3.61 6.99 -17.63
N VAL A 191 3.55 7.37 -18.91
CA VAL A 191 2.28 7.41 -19.67
C VAL A 191 1.71 6.02 -19.83
N SER A 192 2.54 5.02 -20.15
CA SER A 192 2.10 3.63 -20.25
C SER A 192 1.67 3.08 -18.91
N SER A 193 2.36 3.42 -17.82
CA SER A 193 1.94 3.03 -16.46
C SER A 193 0.60 3.67 -16.07
N LEU A 194 0.38 4.95 -16.39
CA LEU A 194 -0.91 5.63 -16.19
C LEU A 194 -2.01 5.01 -17.06
N LYS A 195 -1.71 4.71 -18.33
CA LYS A 195 -2.61 3.99 -19.23
C LYS A 195 -2.92 2.58 -18.75
N ASP A 196 -1.96 1.89 -18.14
CA ASP A 196 -2.14 0.55 -17.58
C ASP A 196 -2.98 0.59 -16.31
N VAL A 197 -2.77 1.59 -15.46
CA VAL A 197 -3.63 1.82 -14.28
C VAL A 197 -5.04 2.21 -14.73
N SER A 198 -5.18 3.14 -15.68
CA SER A 198 -6.49 3.54 -16.21
C SER A 198 -7.19 2.37 -16.89
N LYS A 199 -6.45 1.55 -17.67
CA LYS A 199 -6.98 0.34 -18.29
C LYS A 199 -7.41 -0.68 -17.25
N LYS A 200 -6.63 -0.91 -16.19
CA LYS A 200 -7.02 -1.80 -15.08
C LYS A 200 -8.23 -1.28 -14.33
N VAL A 201 -8.35 0.02 -14.12
CA VAL A 201 -9.52 0.64 -13.49
C VAL A 201 -10.73 0.52 -14.40
N ILE A 202 -10.60 0.77 -15.71
CA ILE A 202 -11.65 0.57 -16.70
C ILE A 202 -12.06 -0.91 -16.75
N GLU A 203 -11.12 -1.85 -16.79
CA GLU A 203 -11.41 -3.29 -16.76
C GLU A 203 -12.10 -3.69 -15.45
N MET A 204 -11.70 -3.12 -14.31
CA MET A 204 -12.33 -3.36 -13.03
C MET A 204 -13.75 -2.78 -12.99
N LEU A 205 -13.96 -1.59 -13.55
CA LEU A 205 -15.27 -0.96 -13.69
C LEU A 205 -16.17 -1.74 -14.67
N SER A 206 -15.65 -2.18 -15.80
CA SER A 206 -16.37 -3.02 -16.77
C SER A 206 -16.77 -4.35 -16.14
N ARG A 207 -15.85 -5.04 -15.47
CA ARG A 207 -16.18 -6.28 -14.72
C ARG A 207 -17.20 -6.03 -13.62
N ALA A 208 -17.06 -4.92 -12.90
CA ALA A 208 -18.03 -4.55 -11.87
C ALA A 208 -19.40 -4.25 -12.46
N VAL A 209 -19.49 -3.57 -13.61
CA VAL A 209 -20.73 -3.31 -14.36
C VAL A 209 -21.34 -4.61 -14.89
N ASP A 210 -20.52 -5.52 -15.42
CA ASP A 210 -20.95 -6.84 -15.90
C ASP A 210 -21.49 -7.70 -14.76
N ASP A 211 -20.80 -7.73 -13.61
CA ASP A 211 -21.27 -8.36 -12.36
C ASP A 211 -22.50 -7.64 -11.76
N LEU A 212 -22.80 -6.43 -12.23
CA LEU A 212 -23.96 -5.62 -11.85
C LEU A 212 -25.14 -5.76 -12.80
N SER A 213 -25.08 -6.56 -13.87
CA SER A 213 -26.21 -6.72 -14.77
C SER A 213 -27.43 -7.29 -14.04
N SER A 214 -27.20 -8.14 -13.04
CA SER A 214 -28.24 -8.70 -12.19
C SER A 214 -27.72 -9.00 -10.78
N LEU A 215 -28.63 -8.98 -9.80
CA LEU A 215 -28.39 -9.45 -8.44
C LEU A 215 -29.13 -10.77 -8.25
N GLU A 216 -28.43 -11.80 -7.81
CA GLU A 216 -29.01 -13.11 -7.54
C GLU A 216 -28.82 -13.49 -6.07
N VAL A 217 -29.89 -13.96 -5.44
CA VAL A 217 -29.87 -14.55 -4.10
C VAL A 217 -30.45 -15.94 -4.20
N MET A 218 -29.67 -16.94 -3.81
CA MET A 218 -30.09 -18.33 -3.71
C MET A 218 -30.04 -18.77 -2.24
N THR A 219 -31.12 -19.36 -1.74
CA THR A 219 -31.17 -19.95 -0.40
C THR A 219 -31.33 -21.45 -0.51
N TYR A 220 -30.36 -22.16 0.04
CA TYR A 220 -30.31 -23.61 0.08
C TYR A 220 -30.61 -24.12 1.49
N THR A 221 -31.15 -25.33 1.58
CA THR A 221 -31.24 -26.10 2.83
C THR A 221 -30.60 -27.47 2.62
N SER A 222 -30.05 -28.05 3.68
CA SER A 222 -29.55 -29.42 3.67
C SER A 222 -29.74 -30.06 5.05
N ASP A 223 -30.07 -31.34 5.06
CA ASP A 223 -30.10 -32.14 6.29
C ASP A 223 -28.71 -32.62 6.71
N ASN A 224 -27.70 -32.48 5.84
CA ASN A 224 -26.30 -32.80 6.11
C ASN A 224 -25.35 -31.74 5.53
N LEU A 225 -24.94 -30.79 6.37
CA LEU A 225 -24.03 -29.72 5.97
C LEU A 225 -22.64 -30.21 5.55
N GLU A 226 -22.16 -31.34 6.06
CA GLU A 226 -20.83 -31.87 5.73
C GLU A 226 -20.76 -32.44 4.32
N ALA A 227 -21.89 -32.91 3.79
CA ALA A 227 -22.00 -33.40 2.42
C ALA A 227 -22.17 -32.27 1.38
N ALA A 228 -22.59 -31.08 1.83
CA ALA A 228 -22.85 -29.95 0.94
C ALA A 228 -21.54 -29.38 0.37
N ALA A 229 -21.47 -29.25 -0.96
CA ALA A 229 -20.30 -28.72 -1.65
C ALA A 229 -20.69 -27.48 -2.49
N TYR A 230 -19.93 -26.39 -2.35
CA TYR A 230 -20.12 -25.16 -3.13
C TYR A 230 -19.28 -25.19 -4.41
N HIS A 231 -19.88 -24.81 -5.53
CA HIS A 231 -19.25 -24.71 -6.85
C HIS A 231 -19.09 -23.24 -7.23
N PRO A 232 -17.89 -22.66 -7.16
CA PRO A 232 -17.67 -21.23 -7.43
C PRO A 232 -18.04 -20.81 -8.86
N ASP A 233 -17.81 -21.69 -9.84
CA ASP A 233 -18.03 -21.39 -11.26
C ASP A 233 -19.50 -21.25 -11.62
N THR A 234 -20.36 -22.08 -11.01
CA THR A 234 -21.81 -22.05 -11.22
C THR A 234 -22.55 -21.29 -10.12
N LYS A 235 -21.86 -20.89 -9.04
CA LYS A 235 -22.42 -20.26 -7.83
C LYS A 235 -23.51 -21.10 -7.14
N THR A 236 -23.49 -22.41 -7.28
CA THR A 236 -24.51 -23.33 -6.74
C THR A 236 -23.94 -24.29 -5.68
N PHE A 237 -24.83 -24.90 -4.90
CA PHE A 237 -24.50 -26.01 -4.01
C PHE A 237 -24.94 -27.36 -4.59
N SER A 238 -24.19 -28.43 -4.27
CA SER A 238 -24.54 -29.83 -4.51
C SER A 238 -24.40 -30.66 -3.23
N GLY A 239 -24.59 -31.99 -3.32
CA GLY A 239 -24.28 -32.90 -2.20
C GLY A 239 -25.34 -32.90 -1.09
N GLY A 240 -26.61 -32.99 -1.47
CA GLY A 240 -27.73 -32.99 -0.52
C GLY A 240 -28.21 -31.59 -0.09
N ALA A 241 -27.65 -30.53 -0.68
CA ALA A 241 -28.21 -29.18 -0.60
C ALA A 241 -29.29 -29.01 -1.68
N GLY A 242 -30.50 -28.65 -1.28
CA GLY A 242 -31.61 -28.32 -2.17
C GLY A 242 -31.82 -26.81 -2.26
N LEU A 243 -31.97 -26.26 -3.47
CA LEU A 243 -32.38 -24.88 -3.66
C LEU A 243 -33.83 -24.74 -3.19
N ARG A 244 -34.10 -23.81 -2.27
CA ARG A 244 -35.43 -23.61 -1.68
C ARG A 244 -36.05 -22.27 -2.01
N ALA A 245 -35.24 -21.25 -2.25
CA ALA A 245 -35.72 -19.95 -2.67
C ALA A 245 -34.67 -19.28 -3.57
N TYR A 246 -35.15 -18.53 -4.56
CA TYR A 246 -34.30 -17.79 -5.48
C TYR A 246 -34.94 -16.46 -5.82
N THR A 247 -34.15 -15.39 -5.78
CA THR A 247 -34.54 -14.07 -6.25
C THR A 247 -33.47 -13.59 -7.22
N ARG A 248 -33.89 -13.15 -8.40
CA ARG A 248 -33.06 -12.43 -9.36
C ARG A 248 -33.63 -11.06 -9.61
N ILE A 249 -32.78 -10.05 -9.59
CA ILE A 249 -33.13 -8.64 -9.81
C ILE A 249 -32.25 -8.10 -10.93
N GLU A 250 -32.85 -7.81 -12.08
CA GLU A 250 -32.16 -7.22 -13.22
C GLU A 250 -31.77 -5.75 -12.95
N SER A 251 -30.91 -5.20 -13.80
CA SER A 251 -30.42 -3.82 -13.68
C SER A 251 -31.51 -2.73 -13.76
N ASP A 252 -32.62 -3.01 -14.46
CA ASP A 252 -33.80 -2.15 -14.57
C ASP A 252 -34.75 -2.27 -13.37
N GLY A 253 -34.49 -3.22 -12.46
CA GLY A 253 -35.30 -3.48 -11.28
C GLY A 253 -36.33 -4.59 -11.45
N ASP A 254 -36.41 -5.23 -12.62
CA ASP A 254 -37.30 -6.38 -12.82
C ASP A 254 -36.88 -7.56 -11.94
N MET A 255 -37.86 -8.24 -11.35
CA MET A 255 -37.62 -9.31 -10.37
C MET A 255 -38.28 -10.63 -10.76
N VAL A 256 -37.52 -11.71 -10.66
CA VAL A 256 -38.00 -13.10 -10.74
C VAL A 256 -37.79 -13.76 -9.39
N ASN A 257 -38.85 -14.32 -8.82
CA ASN A 257 -38.84 -14.98 -7.52
C ASN A 257 -39.31 -16.44 -7.63
N LEU A 258 -38.52 -17.36 -7.08
CA LEU A 258 -38.91 -18.72 -6.74
C LEU A 258 -39.14 -18.79 -5.23
N ILE A 259 -40.37 -19.06 -4.83
CA ILE A 259 -40.83 -19.00 -3.44
C ILE A 259 -40.90 -20.43 -2.87
N PRO A 260 -40.48 -20.66 -1.61
CA PRO A 260 -40.48 -22.00 -1.03
C PRO A 260 -41.90 -22.48 -0.74
N GLU A 261 -42.27 -23.64 -1.29
CA GLU A 261 -43.51 -24.33 -0.94
C GLU A 261 -43.32 -25.24 0.28
N ARG A 262 -44.36 -25.31 1.10
CA ARG A 262 -44.51 -26.27 2.20
C ARG A 262 -45.24 -27.50 1.68
N THR A 263 -44.55 -28.62 1.57
CA THR A 263 -45.19 -29.90 1.30
C THR A 263 -45.86 -30.40 2.57
N GLN A 264 -47.20 -30.43 2.62
CA GLN A 264 -47.92 -31.13 3.70
C GLN A 264 -48.13 -32.58 3.28
N SER A 265 -47.56 -33.53 4.02
CA SER A 265 -48.05 -34.91 4.02
C SER A 265 -49.21 -35.00 4.99
N ILE A 266 -50.44 -35.11 4.50
CA ILE A 266 -51.61 -35.41 5.35
C ILE A 266 -51.83 -36.93 5.27
N GLY A 267 -52.00 -37.55 6.44
CA GLY A 267 -52.32 -38.97 6.57
C GLY A 267 -53.64 -39.36 5.90
N GLU A 268 -53.80 -40.66 5.65
CA GLU A 268 -54.91 -41.27 4.91
C GLU A 268 -56.30 -40.80 5.37
N GLY A 269 -57.07 -40.22 4.44
CA GLY A 269 -58.54 -40.10 4.53
C GLY A 269 -59.11 -38.69 4.73
N GLY A 270 -59.17 -37.89 3.66
CA GLY A 270 -59.97 -36.65 3.61
C GLY A 270 -59.57 -35.74 2.45
N GLU A 271 -60.56 -35.17 1.76
CA GLU A 271 -60.45 -34.42 0.49
C GLU A 271 -59.22 -33.50 0.36
N THR A 272 -58.45 -33.70 -0.73
CA THR A 272 -57.27 -32.91 -1.07
C THR A 272 -57.64 -31.49 -1.51
N LEU A 273 -57.51 -30.53 -0.61
CA LEU A 273 -57.34 -29.13 -0.99
C LEU A 273 -55.90 -28.94 -1.47
N THR A 274 -55.70 -28.97 -2.79
CA THR A 274 -54.41 -28.73 -3.43
C THR A 274 -54.07 -27.24 -3.41
N GLY A 275 -53.56 -26.76 -2.28
CA GLY A 275 -52.91 -25.45 -2.19
C GLY A 275 -51.62 -25.62 -1.43
N ALA A 276 -50.49 -25.69 -2.12
CA ALA A 276 -49.18 -25.62 -1.47
C ALA A 276 -49.10 -24.30 -0.69
N ALA A 277 -49.02 -24.37 0.63
CA ALA A 277 -48.83 -23.18 1.46
C ALA A 277 -47.37 -22.73 1.35
N ILE A 278 -47.10 -21.43 1.33
CA ILE A 278 -45.74 -20.90 1.33
C ILE A 278 -45.06 -21.22 2.67
N ASP A 279 -43.79 -21.62 2.64
CA ASP A 279 -42.95 -21.71 3.83
C ASP A 279 -42.52 -20.30 4.28
N GLU A 280 -43.36 -19.67 5.10
CA GLU A 280 -43.17 -18.29 5.59
C GLU A 280 -41.87 -18.09 6.38
N GLN A 281 -41.38 -19.12 7.08
CA GLN A 281 -40.14 -19.00 7.86
C GLN A 281 -38.94 -18.92 6.94
N LEU A 282 -38.87 -19.83 5.96
CA LEU A 282 -37.80 -19.84 4.97
C LEU A 282 -37.88 -18.62 4.05
N TRP A 283 -39.09 -18.22 3.67
CA TRP A 283 -39.34 -17.01 2.88
C TRP A 283 -38.88 -15.75 3.61
N ARG A 284 -39.13 -15.63 4.92
CA ARG A 284 -38.64 -14.50 5.72
C ARG A 284 -37.12 -14.42 5.72
N ILE A 285 -36.41 -15.54 5.90
CA ILE A 285 -34.94 -15.58 5.86
C ILE A 285 -34.46 -15.11 4.48
N HIS A 286 -35.05 -15.65 3.41
CA HIS A 286 -34.69 -15.27 2.05
C HIS A 286 -34.87 -13.77 1.79
N ARG A 287 -36.01 -13.19 2.18
CA ARG A 287 -36.27 -11.74 2.02
C ARG A 287 -35.26 -10.86 2.76
N VAL A 288 -34.82 -11.25 3.96
CA VAL A 288 -33.77 -10.53 4.70
C VAL A 288 -32.46 -10.59 3.93
N MET A 289 -32.10 -11.75 3.35
CA MET A 289 -30.90 -11.88 2.51
C MET A 289 -31.00 -11.04 1.23
N VAL A 290 -32.16 -10.98 0.59
CA VAL A 290 -32.41 -10.12 -0.57
C VAL A 290 -32.23 -8.64 -0.22
N ALA A 291 -32.83 -8.17 0.87
CA ALA A 291 -32.69 -6.79 1.31
C ALA A 291 -31.23 -6.42 1.67
N GLN A 292 -30.51 -7.34 2.32
CA GLN A 292 -29.09 -7.15 2.62
C GLN A 292 -28.24 -7.12 1.35
N ALA A 293 -28.51 -8.00 0.39
CA ALA A 293 -27.81 -8.03 -0.88
C ALA A 293 -28.03 -6.73 -1.68
N GLN A 294 -29.27 -6.22 -1.72
CA GLN A 294 -29.57 -4.92 -2.33
C GLN A 294 -28.82 -3.76 -1.65
N THR A 295 -28.78 -3.76 -0.31
CA THR A 295 -28.04 -2.75 0.47
C THR A 295 -26.55 -2.79 0.17
N ASN A 296 -25.96 -4.01 0.13
CA ASN A 296 -24.55 -4.20 -0.19
C ASN A 296 -24.24 -3.76 -1.63
N ARG A 297 -25.10 -4.09 -2.59
CA ARG A 297 -24.97 -3.65 -4.00
C ARG A 297 -25.03 -2.13 -4.12
N ALA A 298 -25.93 -1.46 -3.42
CA ALA A 298 -26.02 0.00 -3.40
C ALA A 298 -24.77 0.65 -2.78
N ALA A 299 -24.26 0.11 -1.68
CA ALA A 299 -23.03 0.59 -1.05
C ALA A 299 -21.80 0.40 -1.96
N PHE A 300 -21.70 -0.75 -2.63
CA PHE A 300 -20.65 -1.03 -3.60
C PHE A 300 -20.71 -0.08 -4.80
N LEU A 301 -21.90 0.15 -5.36
CA LEU A 301 -22.12 1.13 -6.43
C LEU A 301 -21.71 2.55 -6.03
N LYS A 302 -22.05 2.96 -4.81
CA LYS A 302 -21.65 4.26 -4.27
C LYS A 302 -20.13 4.37 -4.16
N ALA A 303 -19.46 3.37 -3.60
CA ALA A 303 -18.01 3.34 -3.48
C ALA A 303 -17.30 3.36 -4.86
N LEU A 304 -17.85 2.63 -5.84
CA LEU A 304 -17.36 2.67 -7.22
C LEU A 304 -17.54 4.05 -7.85
N SER A 305 -18.69 4.68 -7.66
CA SER A 305 -18.96 6.03 -8.16
C SER A 305 -18.03 7.07 -7.55
N GLU A 306 -17.76 6.97 -6.23
CA GLU A 306 -16.80 7.84 -5.53
C GLU A 306 -15.37 7.64 -6.03
N ALA A 307 -14.95 6.38 -6.22
CA ALA A 307 -13.64 6.06 -6.78
C ALA A 307 -13.49 6.56 -8.23
N ALA A 308 -14.51 6.38 -9.06
CA ALA A 308 -14.53 6.88 -10.43
C ALA A 308 -14.51 8.41 -10.48
N GLY A 309 -15.33 9.09 -9.66
CA GLY A 309 -15.36 10.55 -9.56
C GLY A 309 -14.03 11.14 -9.11
N THR A 310 -13.35 10.47 -8.17
CA THR A 310 -11.98 10.83 -7.77
C THR A 310 -11.00 10.71 -8.93
N LEU A 311 -11.09 9.63 -9.71
CA LEU A 311 -10.24 9.40 -10.88
C LEU A 311 -10.48 10.43 -11.99
N PHE A 312 -11.74 10.73 -12.31
CA PHE A 312 -12.09 11.74 -13.32
C PHE A 312 -11.69 13.15 -12.89
N GLY A 313 -11.85 13.50 -11.61
CA GLY A 313 -11.38 14.78 -11.07
C GLY A 313 -9.86 14.96 -11.11
N ILE A 314 -9.11 13.86 -11.20
CA ILE A 314 -7.65 13.86 -11.43
C ILE A 314 -7.31 13.97 -12.93
N LEU A 315 -8.19 13.51 -13.83
CA LEU A 315 -7.97 13.52 -15.29
C LEU A 315 -8.45 14.82 -15.98
N GLU A 316 -9.42 15.54 -15.40
CA GLU A 316 -9.94 16.81 -15.93
C GLU A 316 -9.15 18.05 -15.46
N LYS A 317 -8.16 17.88 -14.58
CA LYS A 317 -7.25 18.93 -14.10
C LYS A 317 -5.86 18.73 -14.68
#